data_AF-A0A6V7Y069-F1
#
_entry.id   AF-A0A6V7Y069-F1
#
_cell.length_a   1.000
_cell.length_b   1.000
_cell.length_c   1.000
_cell.angle_alpha   90.00
_cell.angle_beta   90.00
_cell.angle_gamma   90.00
#
_symmetry.space_group_name_H-M   'P 1'
#
loop_
_entity.id
_entity.type
_entity.pdbx_description
1 polymer ?
#
loop_
_entity_poly.entity_id
_entity_poly.type
_entity_poly.pdbx_seq_one_letter_code
_entity_poly.pdbx_strand_id
1 'polypeptide(L)'
;MLFEQGCGNCQGKDSKDCYACKENYCNEEKNVYKHCWENNGKICKNKYMEECFTERTKTNGVNRGCGKCPSKTCETCNKNRCNDGKDLKYYCRSKKGGKGMSKCDKPECYIKALNEAKNEFDFGCGNCEISDLNCAQCSNGTLCNTESFFKNVIYCWQNRPGSSKQYSLKRECVEGCEVVRDYRGEVDQGCAFRRPCEKRLTISDCKNCDTKYCNVESLVPKHCWDNTGKICKTSFETPCFVERMKNNTENRGCGKCNSTSCRDCQASRCNSWTDTYYCKSVEGINGVKECNKKDCYIIKLNKVGNHNEYYYDCGKCPVNNEFFKNTSNVSLSKKLVGKNLNEIQCAECNNSPLCNTEKFIEKQLFCLEKSENGTKLIKGTRVCKDKCFVWRDLTSWKGTIQIPGNLINRGMPF
;
A
#
# COMPACT_ATOMS: atom_id res chain seq x y z
N MET A 1 61.79 -22.35 -15.95
CA MET A 1 63.24 -22.52 -16.03
C MET A 1 63.67 -22.97 -14.66
N LEU A 2 64.21 -24.18 -14.55
CA LEU A 2 64.74 -24.70 -13.30
C LEU A 2 66.05 -23.95 -13.03
N PHE A 3 66.24 -23.50 -11.79
CA PHE A 3 67.51 -22.92 -11.36
C PHE A 3 68.55 -24.06 -11.33
N GLU A 4 69.66 -23.87 -12.03
CA GLU A 4 70.74 -24.86 -12.16
C GLU A 4 72.00 -24.31 -11.50
N GLN A 5 72.62 -25.12 -10.63
CA GLN A 5 73.91 -24.85 -10.01
C GLN A 5 74.90 -25.93 -10.42
N GLY A 6 76.10 -25.54 -10.81
CA GLY A 6 77.15 -26.49 -11.21
C GLY A 6 78.47 -25.81 -11.54
N CYS A 7 79.45 -26.61 -11.89
CA CYS A 7 80.78 -26.14 -12.31
C CYS A 7 80.79 -25.75 -13.79
N GLY A 8 81.44 -24.66 -14.15
CA GLY A 8 81.60 -24.23 -15.55
C GLY A 8 81.55 -22.71 -15.73
N ASN A 9 81.54 -22.27 -16.99
CA ASN A 9 81.45 -20.86 -17.39
C ASN A 9 80.08 -20.53 -17.99
N CYS A 10 79.71 -19.24 -18.01
CA CYS A 10 78.46 -18.72 -18.58
C CYS A 10 78.39 -18.71 -20.12
N GLN A 11 79.07 -19.63 -20.82
CA GLN A 11 79.16 -19.58 -22.28
C GLN A 11 77.78 -19.73 -22.95
N GLY A 12 77.44 -18.78 -23.81
CA GLY A 12 76.18 -18.76 -24.56
C GLY A 12 74.93 -18.37 -23.75
N LYS A 13 75.07 -18.04 -22.46
CA LYS A 13 73.97 -17.56 -21.61
C LYS A 13 74.01 -16.03 -21.47
N ASP A 14 72.85 -15.40 -21.31
CA ASP A 14 72.75 -13.97 -21.02
C ASP A 14 73.48 -13.66 -19.70
N SER A 15 74.33 -12.62 -19.69
CA SER A 15 75.15 -12.22 -18.55
C SER A 15 74.33 -11.77 -17.33
N LYS A 16 73.04 -11.47 -17.50
CA LYS A 16 72.10 -11.20 -16.39
C LYS A 16 71.53 -12.48 -15.77
N ASP A 17 71.48 -13.56 -16.53
CA ASP A 17 70.89 -14.84 -16.10
C ASP A 17 71.97 -15.86 -15.69
N CYS A 18 73.25 -15.48 -15.76
CA CYS A 18 74.36 -16.34 -15.40
C CYS A 18 75.47 -15.57 -14.69
N TYR A 19 75.94 -16.14 -13.58
CA TYR A 19 77.03 -15.60 -12.78
C TYR A 19 78.12 -16.65 -12.62
N ALA A 20 79.34 -16.30 -13.04
CA ALA A 20 80.53 -17.11 -12.83
C ALA A 20 81.42 -16.44 -11.79
N CYS A 21 81.94 -17.22 -10.85
CA CYS A 21 82.75 -16.73 -9.75
C CYS A 21 83.95 -17.64 -9.50
N LYS A 22 84.98 -17.10 -8.84
CA LYS A 22 86.29 -17.77 -8.66
C LYS A 22 86.51 -18.29 -7.23
N GLU A 23 85.60 -17.99 -6.32
CA GLU A 23 85.67 -18.41 -4.92
C GLU A 23 84.99 -19.77 -4.73
N ASN A 24 85.27 -20.44 -3.62
CA ASN A 24 84.56 -21.68 -3.30
C ASN A 24 83.12 -21.36 -2.86
N TYR A 25 82.15 -22.15 -3.32
CA TYR A 25 80.74 -22.07 -2.91
C TYR A 25 80.03 -20.72 -3.20
N CYS A 26 80.46 -19.99 -4.24
CA CYS A 26 79.95 -18.65 -4.57
C CYS A 26 78.76 -18.62 -5.56
N ASN A 27 78.30 -19.78 -6.04
CA ASN A 27 77.26 -19.95 -7.06
C ASN A 27 75.83 -19.82 -6.49
N GLU A 28 75.54 -18.73 -5.78
CA GLU A 28 74.22 -18.45 -5.19
C GLU A 28 73.21 -17.81 -6.16
N GLU A 29 71.91 -18.11 -6.01
CA GLU A 29 70.83 -17.55 -6.84
C GLU A 29 70.76 -16.01 -6.79
N LYS A 30 71.15 -15.41 -5.65
CA LYS A 30 71.14 -13.95 -5.46
C LYS A 30 72.02 -13.18 -6.44
N ASN A 31 72.96 -13.87 -7.08
CA ASN A 31 73.93 -13.29 -8.01
C ASN A 31 73.39 -13.18 -9.45
N VAL A 32 72.22 -13.74 -9.75
CA VAL A 32 71.55 -13.62 -11.07
C VAL A 32 70.24 -12.84 -10.96
N TYR A 33 69.75 -12.37 -12.12
CA TYR A 33 68.46 -11.68 -12.20
C TYR A 33 67.31 -12.67 -12.02
N LYS A 34 66.29 -12.21 -11.33
CA LYS A 34 64.99 -12.86 -11.22
C LYS A 34 64.11 -12.48 -12.41
N HIS A 35 63.24 -13.38 -12.86
CA HIS A 35 62.25 -13.07 -13.91
C HIS A 35 60.88 -12.82 -13.30
N CYS A 36 60.17 -11.81 -13.78
CA CYS A 36 58.75 -11.59 -13.47
C CYS A 36 57.93 -11.70 -14.75
N TRP A 37 56.66 -12.09 -14.63
CA TRP A 37 55.73 -12.08 -15.76
C TRP A 37 55.31 -10.67 -16.16
N GLU A 38 55.13 -10.46 -17.46
CA GLU A 38 54.45 -9.31 -18.05
C GLU A 38 53.09 -9.72 -18.65
N ASN A 39 52.23 -8.75 -18.93
CA ASN A 39 50.86 -8.99 -19.42
C ASN A 39 50.76 -9.77 -20.73
N ASN A 40 51.75 -9.64 -21.60
CA ASN A 40 51.82 -10.30 -22.91
C ASN A 40 52.43 -11.71 -22.85
N GLY A 41 52.64 -12.26 -21.64
CA GLY A 41 53.32 -13.55 -21.43
C GLY A 41 54.84 -13.49 -21.59
N LYS A 42 55.41 -12.32 -21.87
CA LYS A 42 56.86 -12.10 -21.81
C LYS A 42 57.33 -12.04 -20.37
N ILE A 43 58.64 -11.99 -20.23
CA ILE A 43 59.34 -11.87 -18.95
C ILE A 43 60.14 -10.57 -18.93
N CYS A 44 60.08 -9.88 -17.80
CA CYS A 44 61.02 -8.81 -17.48
C CYS A 44 62.05 -9.34 -16.48
N LYS A 45 63.30 -8.85 -16.57
CA LYS A 45 64.41 -9.24 -15.70
C LYS A 45 64.59 -8.20 -14.62
N ASN A 46 64.60 -8.63 -13.38
CA ASN A 46 64.80 -7.77 -12.22
C ASN A 46 65.96 -8.23 -11.35
N LYS A 47 66.63 -7.33 -10.63
CA LYS A 47 67.65 -7.74 -9.65
C LYS A 47 67.01 -8.68 -8.63
N TYR A 48 67.76 -9.62 -8.04
CA TYR A 48 67.21 -10.65 -7.15
C TYR A 48 66.34 -10.08 -6.01
N MET A 49 66.81 -8.99 -5.39
CA MET A 49 66.14 -8.32 -4.27
C MET A 49 64.98 -7.40 -4.69
N GLU A 50 64.82 -7.11 -5.98
CA GLU A 50 63.75 -6.24 -6.47
C GLU A 50 62.46 -7.03 -6.70
N GLU A 51 61.31 -6.41 -6.46
CA GLU A 51 60.02 -7.08 -6.43
C GLU A 51 59.48 -7.43 -7.84
N CYS A 52 58.63 -8.44 -7.91
CA CYS A 52 57.66 -8.60 -8.99
C CYS A 52 56.30 -8.11 -8.47
N PHE A 53 55.45 -7.56 -9.34
CA PHE A 53 54.10 -7.15 -8.94
C PHE A 53 53.01 -7.78 -9.79
N THR A 54 51.83 -7.94 -9.18
CA THR A 54 50.57 -8.24 -9.87
C THR A 54 49.46 -7.32 -9.32
N GLU A 55 48.58 -6.82 -10.17
CA GLU A 55 47.59 -5.79 -9.83
C GLU A 55 46.24 -6.07 -10.48
N ARG A 56 45.14 -5.76 -9.77
CA ARG A 56 43.81 -5.71 -10.38
C ARG A 56 43.59 -4.39 -11.10
N THR A 57 43.23 -4.46 -12.38
CA THR A 57 42.82 -3.28 -13.16
C THR A 57 41.44 -2.78 -12.71
N LYS A 58 41.06 -1.59 -13.17
CA LYS A 58 39.73 -1.01 -12.89
C LYS A 58 38.57 -1.92 -13.27
N THR A 59 38.74 -2.80 -14.26
CA THR A 59 37.75 -3.76 -14.76
C THR A 59 37.96 -5.18 -14.22
N ASN A 60 38.65 -5.33 -13.07
CA ASN A 60 39.01 -6.60 -12.46
C ASN A 60 39.96 -7.50 -13.31
N GLY A 61 40.53 -6.97 -14.39
CA GLY A 61 41.63 -7.62 -15.13
C GLY A 61 42.91 -7.72 -14.31
N VAL A 62 43.94 -8.37 -14.86
CA VAL A 62 45.22 -8.58 -14.17
C VAL A 62 46.35 -7.89 -14.93
N ASN A 63 47.06 -6.99 -14.24
CA ASN A 63 48.31 -6.38 -14.69
C ASN A 63 49.50 -7.02 -13.96
N ARG A 64 50.63 -7.20 -14.66
CA ARG A 64 51.84 -7.84 -14.14
C ARG A 64 53.08 -7.09 -14.62
N GLY A 65 54.12 -7.05 -13.79
CA GLY A 65 55.42 -6.54 -14.20
C GLY A 65 56.51 -6.63 -13.14
N CYS A 66 57.63 -5.98 -13.43
CA CYS A 66 58.78 -5.84 -12.54
C CYS A 66 58.68 -4.56 -11.72
N GLY A 67 59.23 -4.60 -10.51
CA GLY A 67 59.34 -3.46 -9.61
C GLY A 67 58.24 -3.44 -8.54
N LYS A 68 58.13 -2.28 -7.89
CA LYS A 68 57.19 -2.06 -6.78
C LYS A 68 55.76 -1.92 -7.30
N CYS A 69 54.80 -2.12 -6.39
CA CYS A 69 53.39 -1.97 -6.72
C CYS A 69 53.02 -0.56 -7.22
N PRO A 70 52.38 -0.44 -8.40
CA PRO A 70 51.95 0.85 -8.92
C PRO A 70 50.66 1.39 -8.27
N SER A 71 49.92 0.56 -7.54
CA SER A 71 48.65 0.97 -6.93
C SER A 71 48.33 0.23 -5.62
N LYS A 72 47.16 0.55 -5.05
CA LYS A 72 46.64 -0.07 -3.82
C LYS A 72 45.99 -1.44 -4.05
N THR A 73 45.64 -1.79 -5.29
CA THR A 73 45.03 -3.08 -5.67
C THR A 73 46.07 -4.08 -6.17
N CYS A 74 47.30 -3.90 -5.69
CA CYS A 74 48.50 -4.60 -6.13
C CYS A 74 49.15 -5.38 -4.98
N GLU A 75 49.76 -6.50 -5.35
CA GLU A 75 50.57 -7.33 -4.47
C GLU A 75 51.97 -7.50 -5.06
N THR A 76 52.99 -7.46 -4.20
CA THR A 76 54.38 -7.74 -4.56
C THR A 76 54.80 -9.12 -4.08
N CYS A 77 55.79 -9.69 -4.76
CA CYS A 77 56.39 -10.96 -4.38
C CYS A 77 57.86 -11.03 -4.83
N ASN A 78 58.66 -11.84 -4.11
CA ASN A 78 60.11 -11.86 -4.26
C ASN A 78 60.69 -13.09 -4.95
N LYS A 79 59.87 -14.08 -5.33
CA LYS A 79 60.34 -15.33 -5.97
C LYS A 79 60.29 -15.25 -7.49
N ASN A 80 61.07 -16.08 -8.18
CA ASN A 80 61.05 -16.14 -9.63
C ASN A 80 59.64 -16.42 -10.17
N ARG A 81 59.16 -15.55 -11.06
CA ARG A 81 57.87 -15.64 -11.76
C ARG A 81 56.67 -15.80 -10.81
N CYS A 82 56.76 -15.23 -9.61
CA CYS A 82 55.74 -15.36 -8.56
C CYS A 82 54.46 -14.56 -8.83
N ASN A 83 54.49 -13.60 -9.75
CA ASN A 83 53.38 -12.70 -10.05
C ASN A 83 52.45 -13.27 -11.13
N ASP A 84 52.13 -14.57 -11.08
CA ASP A 84 51.28 -15.23 -12.08
C ASP A 84 49.81 -14.76 -12.04
N GLY A 85 49.41 -14.13 -10.94
CA GLY A 85 48.09 -13.53 -10.75
C GLY A 85 46.96 -14.53 -10.44
N LYS A 86 47.26 -15.82 -10.23
CA LYS A 86 46.24 -16.83 -9.93
C LYS A 86 45.55 -16.61 -8.58
N ASP A 87 46.32 -16.23 -7.57
CA ASP A 87 45.83 -16.01 -6.21
C ASP A 87 45.48 -14.54 -5.91
N LEU A 88 45.49 -13.69 -6.94
CA LEU A 88 45.26 -12.26 -6.76
C LEU A 88 43.83 -12.00 -6.31
N LYS A 89 43.67 -11.40 -5.12
CA LYS A 89 42.37 -11.04 -4.55
C LYS A 89 41.66 -9.96 -5.37
N TYR A 90 40.35 -9.85 -5.16
CA TYR A 90 39.53 -8.74 -5.62
C TYR A 90 39.51 -7.63 -4.56
N TYR A 91 39.04 -6.45 -4.94
CA TYR A 91 39.07 -5.28 -4.07
C TYR A 91 37.74 -4.53 -4.13
N CYS A 92 37.11 -4.39 -2.97
CA CYS A 92 35.90 -3.60 -2.77
C CYS A 92 36.20 -2.43 -1.83
N ARG A 93 35.44 -1.33 -1.93
CA ARG A 93 35.49 -0.29 -0.90
C ARG A 93 35.05 -0.89 0.42
N SER A 94 35.66 -0.45 1.52
CA SER A 94 35.24 -0.81 2.89
C SER A 94 35.60 0.26 3.91
N LYS A 95 34.69 0.49 4.88
CA LYS A 95 35.00 1.33 6.06
C LYS A 95 35.92 0.63 7.06
N LYS A 96 35.91 -0.71 7.09
CA LYS A 96 36.66 -1.52 8.07
C LYS A 96 38.11 -1.80 7.67
N GLY A 97 38.45 -1.64 6.39
CA GLY A 97 39.83 -1.78 5.93
C GLY A 97 40.59 -0.48 6.14
N GLY A 98 41.78 -0.52 6.75
CA GLY A 98 42.58 0.65 7.15
C GLY A 98 43.03 1.62 6.04
N LYS A 99 42.47 1.52 4.83
CA LYS A 99 42.70 2.39 3.67
C LYS A 99 41.44 2.68 2.83
N GLY A 100 40.24 2.43 3.36
CA GLY A 100 38.97 2.62 2.64
C GLY A 100 38.63 1.48 1.66
N MET A 101 39.32 0.33 1.75
CA MET A 101 39.12 -0.85 0.89
C MET A 101 39.39 -2.16 1.63
N SER A 102 38.77 -3.23 1.17
CA SER A 102 38.99 -4.61 1.64
C SER A 102 39.39 -5.53 0.49
N LYS A 103 40.25 -6.51 0.80
CA LYS A 103 40.54 -7.64 -0.08
C LYS A 103 39.40 -8.65 -0.02
N CYS A 104 38.99 -9.17 -1.17
CA CYS A 104 37.84 -10.04 -1.33
C CYS A 104 38.23 -11.30 -2.11
N ASP A 105 37.65 -12.44 -1.75
CA ASP A 105 37.88 -13.70 -2.47
C ASP A 105 37.11 -13.78 -3.80
N LYS A 106 36.05 -12.99 -3.93
CA LYS A 106 35.18 -12.93 -5.10
C LYS A 106 35.00 -11.49 -5.59
N PRO A 107 34.63 -11.26 -6.86
CA PRO A 107 34.55 -9.92 -7.43
C PRO A 107 33.36 -9.09 -6.96
N GLU A 108 32.36 -9.70 -6.31
CA GLU A 108 31.15 -8.98 -5.91
C GLU A 108 31.45 -8.02 -4.75
N CYS A 109 31.01 -6.78 -4.93
CA CYS A 109 31.04 -5.72 -3.94
C CYS A 109 29.63 -5.23 -3.67
N TYR A 110 29.29 -4.99 -2.40
CA TYR A 110 28.01 -4.40 -2.02
C TYR A 110 28.18 -2.96 -1.53
N ILE A 111 27.11 -2.18 -1.66
CA ILE A 111 26.89 -0.93 -0.95
C ILE A 111 25.43 -0.88 -0.51
N LYS A 112 25.19 -0.58 0.77
CA LYS A 112 23.85 -0.47 1.34
C LYS A 112 23.68 0.83 2.12
N ALA A 113 22.50 1.42 2.03
CA ALA A 113 22.17 2.60 2.81
C ALA A 113 21.78 2.20 4.24
N LEU A 114 22.53 2.70 5.22
CA LEU A 114 22.12 2.65 6.64
C LEU A 114 21.11 3.77 6.93
N ASN A 115 21.35 4.95 6.34
CA ASN A 115 20.44 6.08 6.34
C ASN A 115 20.63 6.89 5.06
N GLU A 116 19.70 6.75 4.10
CA GLU A 116 19.81 7.43 2.81
C GLU A 116 19.74 8.96 2.96
N ALA A 117 18.87 9.49 3.83
CA ALA A 117 18.69 10.93 4.04
C ALA A 117 19.96 11.61 4.60
N LYS A 118 20.80 10.85 5.32
CA LYS A 118 22.07 11.34 5.87
C LYS A 118 23.29 10.98 5.01
N ASN A 119 23.10 10.34 3.85
CA ASN A 119 24.18 9.76 3.04
C ASN A 119 25.09 8.80 3.84
N GLU A 120 24.51 7.99 4.73
CA GLU A 120 25.26 7.00 5.51
C GLU A 120 25.19 5.62 4.85
N PHE A 121 26.34 5.15 4.36
CA PHE A 121 26.46 3.86 3.65
C PHE A 121 27.35 2.87 4.40
N ASP A 122 27.03 1.58 4.27
CA ASP A 122 27.95 0.48 4.53
C ASP A 122 28.36 -0.16 3.19
N PHE A 123 29.61 -0.60 3.09
CA PHE A 123 30.17 -1.13 1.86
C PHE A 123 31.26 -2.16 2.14
N GLY A 124 31.31 -3.20 1.32
CA GLY A 124 32.22 -4.32 1.53
C GLY A 124 32.21 -5.35 0.41
N CYS A 125 32.82 -6.50 0.70
CA CYS A 125 32.85 -7.67 -0.18
C CYS A 125 31.53 -8.45 -0.08
N GLY A 126 31.10 -9.04 -1.19
CA GLY A 126 29.96 -9.96 -1.24
C GLY A 126 28.72 -9.39 -1.95
N ASN A 127 27.62 -10.12 -1.81
CA ASN A 127 26.33 -9.81 -2.41
C ASN A 127 25.41 -9.13 -1.40
N CYS A 128 24.38 -8.44 -1.92
CA CYS A 128 23.30 -7.93 -1.09
C CYS A 128 22.46 -9.05 -0.47
N GLU A 129 22.26 -9.03 0.84
CA GLU A 129 21.41 -9.99 1.52
C GLU A 129 19.93 -9.67 1.32
N ILE A 130 19.07 -10.67 1.43
CA ILE A 130 17.60 -10.48 1.32
C ILE A 130 17.09 -9.57 2.44
N SER A 131 17.78 -9.45 3.57
CA SER A 131 17.43 -8.56 4.69
C SER A 131 17.81 -7.10 4.45
N ASP A 132 18.77 -6.82 3.58
CA ASP A 132 19.33 -5.48 3.43
C ASP A 132 18.37 -4.57 2.64
N LEU A 133 17.79 -3.58 3.31
CA LEU A 133 17.03 -2.52 2.65
C LEU A 133 17.99 -1.64 1.85
N ASN A 134 17.59 -1.29 0.62
CA ASN A 134 18.35 -0.40 -0.27
C ASN A 134 19.83 -0.82 -0.38
N CYS A 135 20.07 -1.99 -0.96
CA CYS A 135 21.39 -2.50 -1.26
C CYS A 135 21.59 -2.66 -2.77
N ALA A 136 22.75 -2.23 -3.26
CA ALA A 136 23.21 -2.42 -4.63
C ALA A 136 24.50 -3.23 -4.65
N GLN A 137 24.71 -3.98 -5.73
CA GLN A 137 25.88 -4.83 -5.89
C GLN A 137 26.50 -4.70 -7.27
N CYS A 138 27.83 -4.81 -7.35
CA CYS A 138 28.56 -4.71 -8.60
C CYS A 138 29.72 -5.71 -8.63
N SER A 139 30.06 -6.19 -9.81
CA SER A 139 31.17 -7.14 -10.03
C SER A 139 32.09 -6.75 -11.20
N ASN A 140 31.72 -5.73 -11.97
CA ASN A 140 32.37 -5.36 -13.23
C ASN A 140 33.68 -4.57 -13.06
N GLY A 141 34.10 -4.28 -11.82
CA GLY A 141 35.34 -3.53 -11.58
C GLY A 141 35.78 -3.48 -10.12
N THR A 142 37.03 -3.11 -9.91
CA THR A 142 37.58 -2.90 -8.57
C THR A 142 36.96 -1.66 -7.93
N LEU A 143 36.63 -1.73 -6.65
CA LEU A 143 36.10 -0.59 -5.88
C LEU A 143 34.82 0.02 -6.50
N CYS A 144 34.04 -0.80 -7.21
CA CYS A 144 32.87 -0.37 -7.99
C CYS A 144 31.70 0.11 -7.12
N ASN A 145 31.65 -0.32 -5.86
CA ASN A 145 30.61 -0.02 -4.87
C ASN A 145 30.74 1.41 -4.32
N THR A 146 30.61 2.39 -5.21
CA THR A 146 30.68 3.82 -4.92
C THR A 146 29.31 4.40 -4.58
N GLU A 147 29.30 5.54 -3.89
CA GLU A 147 28.04 6.29 -3.66
C GLU A 147 27.39 6.73 -4.97
N SER A 148 28.18 7.11 -5.97
CA SER A 148 27.66 7.46 -7.30
C SER A 148 27.00 6.26 -7.98
N PHE A 149 27.60 5.08 -7.87
CA PHE A 149 26.97 3.83 -8.33
C PHE A 149 25.63 3.63 -7.63
N PHE A 150 25.61 3.68 -6.29
CA PHE A 150 24.39 3.53 -5.50
C PHE A 150 23.26 4.51 -5.88
N LYS A 151 23.61 5.78 -6.13
CA LYS A 151 22.64 6.84 -6.49
C LYS A 151 22.06 6.66 -7.89
N ASN A 152 22.80 6.02 -8.79
CA ASN A 152 22.38 5.78 -10.17
C ASN A 152 21.61 4.46 -10.35
N VAL A 153 21.59 3.62 -9.32
CA VAL A 153 20.85 2.36 -9.33
C VAL A 153 19.34 2.62 -9.21
N ILE A 154 18.55 1.86 -9.96
CA ILE A 154 17.09 1.90 -9.90
C ILE A 154 16.62 1.03 -8.73
N TYR A 155 15.81 1.62 -7.85
CA TYR A 155 15.07 0.91 -6.82
C TYR A 155 13.58 1.15 -7.05
N CYS A 156 12.75 0.13 -6.87
CA CYS A 156 11.30 0.27 -7.05
C CYS A 156 10.57 0.03 -5.74
N TRP A 157 9.37 0.60 -5.61
CA TRP A 157 8.44 0.24 -4.56
C TRP A 157 7.95 -1.18 -4.77
N GLN A 158 7.67 -1.87 -3.66
CA GLN A 158 7.04 -3.18 -3.64
C GLN A 158 5.96 -3.22 -2.56
N ASN A 159 4.87 -3.94 -2.86
CA ASN A 159 3.84 -4.27 -1.88
C ASN A 159 4.10 -5.67 -1.32
N ARG A 160 3.86 -5.88 -0.01
CA ARG A 160 3.87 -7.23 0.56
C ARG A 160 2.49 -7.84 0.33
N PRO A 161 2.38 -9.11 -0.06
CA PRO A 161 1.10 -9.81 -0.04
C PRO A 161 0.43 -9.65 1.34
N GLY A 162 -0.77 -9.06 1.37
CA GLY A 162 -1.52 -8.85 2.61
C GLY A 162 -1.17 -7.62 3.44
N SER A 163 -0.39 -6.65 2.93
CA SER A 163 -0.08 -5.40 3.63
C SER A 163 -0.29 -4.18 2.73
N SER A 164 -0.96 -3.16 3.25
CA SER A 164 -1.10 -1.83 2.63
C SER A 164 0.16 -0.96 2.72
N LYS A 165 1.20 -1.43 3.42
CA LYS A 165 2.47 -0.71 3.53
C LYS A 165 3.41 -1.05 2.37
N GLN A 166 3.74 -0.01 1.61
CA GLN A 166 4.82 0.00 0.63
C GLN A 166 6.18 -0.11 1.33
N TYR A 167 7.10 -0.84 0.71
CA TYR A 167 8.51 -0.85 1.09
C TYR A 167 9.37 -0.78 -0.16
N SER A 168 10.57 -0.23 -0.02
CA SER A 168 11.54 -0.24 -1.10
C SER A 168 12.07 -1.66 -1.31
N LEU A 169 12.27 -2.04 -2.57
CA LEU A 169 12.99 -3.27 -2.89
C LEU A 169 14.36 -3.28 -2.20
N LYS A 170 14.69 -4.46 -1.69
CA LYS A 170 15.96 -4.77 -1.03
C LYS A 170 17.13 -4.86 -2.02
N ARG A 171 16.83 -4.91 -3.33
CA ARG A 171 17.80 -5.05 -4.41
C ARG A 171 17.48 -4.10 -5.57
N GLU A 172 18.51 -3.79 -6.33
CA GLU A 172 18.45 -3.05 -7.59
C GLU A 172 17.57 -3.72 -8.65
N CYS A 173 16.89 -2.90 -9.44
CA CYS A 173 16.17 -3.31 -10.64
C CYS A 173 17.00 -2.97 -11.88
N VAL A 174 17.17 -3.93 -12.78
CA VAL A 174 18.01 -3.77 -13.97
C VAL A 174 17.30 -2.99 -15.08
N GLU A 175 16.00 -3.21 -15.26
CA GLU A 175 15.26 -2.70 -16.44
C GLU A 175 14.31 -1.54 -16.14
N GLY A 176 13.97 -1.32 -14.87
CA GLY A 176 13.02 -0.29 -14.44
C GLY A 176 12.04 -0.79 -13.40
N CYS A 177 11.03 0.02 -13.14
CA CYS A 177 9.94 -0.25 -12.20
C CYS A 177 8.61 -0.39 -12.92
N GLU A 178 7.72 -1.19 -12.35
CA GLU A 178 6.34 -1.34 -12.80
C GLU A 178 5.34 -1.16 -11.66
N VAL A 179 4.17 -0.62 -12.01
CA VAL A 179 2.97 -0.60 -11.17
C VAL A 179 1.79 -1.06 -11.99
N VAL A 180 1.04 -2.01 -11.42
CA VAL A 180 -0.04 -2.73 -12.08
C VAL A 180 -1.27 -2.65 -11.21
N ARG A 181 -2.43 -2.42 -11.83
CA ARG A 181 -3.73 -2.72 -11.22
C ARG A 181 -4.37 -3.88 -11.95
N ASP A 182 -4.77 -4.90 -11.20
CA ASP A 182 -5.40 -6.09 -11.77
C ASP A 182 -6.92 -5.88 -12.01
N TYR A 183 -7.57 -6.87 -12.62
CA TYR A 183 -9.02 -6.88 -12.84
C TYR A 183 -9.85 -7.01 -11.55
N ARG A 184 -9.23 -7.27 -10.39
CA ARG A 184 -9.84 -7.27 -9.06
C ARG A 184 -9.68 -5.92 -8.35
N GLY A 185 -8.84 -5.04 -8.88
CA GLY A 185 -8.56 -3.71 -8.34
C GLY A 185 -7.34 -3.67 -7.43
N GLU A 186 -6.65 -4.81 -7.25
CA GLU A 186 -5.45 -4.95 -6.43
C GLU A 186 -4.24 -4.34 -7.14
N VAL A 187 -3.29 -3.83 -6.34
CA VAL A 187 -2.11 -3.12 -6.85
C VAL A 187 -0.84 -3.91 -6.56
N ASP A 188 -0.11 -4.19 -7.62
CA ASP A 188 1.22 -4.79 -7.57
C ASP A 188 2.26 -3.77 -8.03
N GLN A 189 3.40 -3.75 -7.35
CA GLN A 189 4.51 -2.83 -7.58
C GLN A 189 5.81 -3.63 -7.50
N GLY A 190 6.76 -3.41 -8.42
CA GLY A 190 8.04 -4.08 -8.36
C GLY A 190 9.01 -3.68 -9.46
N CYS A 191 10.09 -4.45 -9.62
CA CYS A 191 10.95 -4.35 -10.80
C CYS A 191 10.17 -4.79 -12.03
N ALA A 192 10.29 -4.04 -13.12
CA ALA A 192 9.93 -4.54 -14.42
C ALA A 192 10.89 -5.70 -14.79
N PHE A 193 10.34 -6.87 -15.12
CA PHE A 193 11.09 -7.93 -15.80
C PHE A 193 10.98 -7.75 -17.31
N ARG A 194 11.84 -8.45 -18.09
CA ARG A 194 12.02 -8.45 -19.57
C ARG A 194 10.81 -8.23 -20.46
N ARG A 195 9.59 -8.38 -19.95
CA ARG A 195 8.32 -8.09 -20.62
C ARG A 195 7.40 -7.22 -19.74
N PRO A 196 7.71 -5.92 -19.58
CA PRO A 196 6.96 -5.00 -18.72
C PRO A 196 5.53 -4.81 -19.25
N CYS A 197 4.52 -4.89 -18.37
CA CYS A 197 3.11 -4.77 -18.78
C CYS A 197 2.62 -5.74 -19.89
N GLU A 198 3.33 -6.85 -20.17
CA GLU A 198 2.82 -7.82 -21.15
C GLU A 198 1.64 -8.63 -20.60
N LYS A 199 0.76 -9.05 -21.53
CA LYS A 199 -0.59 -9.63 -21.39
C LYS A 199 -0.73 -10.76 -20.35
N ARG A 200 -0.57 -10.46 -19.06
CA ARG A 200 -1.25 -11.26 -18.03
C ARG A 200 -2.73 -10.98 -18.23
N LEU A 201 -3.54 -12.03 -18.43
CA LEU A 201 -5.00 -11.93 -18.58
C LEU A 201 -5.66 -11.16 -17.42
N THR A 202 -4.94 -10.98 -16.32
CA THR A 202 -5.39 -10.34 -15.10
C THR A 202 -5.06 -8.85 -15.01
N ILE A 203 -4.27 -8.27 -15.93
CA ILE A 203 -3.91 -6.84 -15.86
C ILE A 203 -5.03 -5.99 -16.46
N SER A 204 -5.51 -5.02 -15.68
CA SER A 204 -6.42 -3.98 -16.17
C SER A 204 -5.66 -2.73 -16.60
N ASP A 205 -4.65 -2.33 -15.81
CA ASP A 205 -3.88 -1.11 -16.02
C ASP A 205 -2.43 -1.33 -15.60
N CYS A 206 -1.50 -0.75 -16.34
CA CYS A 206 -0.08 -0.90 -16.06
C CYS A 206 0.71 0.33 -16.50
N LYS A 207 1.73 0.68 -15.73
CA LYS A 207 2.69 1.74 -16.04
C LYS A 207 4.09 1.28 -15.67
N ASN A 208 5.03 1.63 -16.55
CA ASN A 208 6.46 1.44 -16.34
C ASN A 208 7.15 2.78 -16.20
N CYS A 209 8.29 2.78 -15.53
CA CYS A 209 9.15 3.94 -15.39
C CYS A 209 10.58 3.49 -15.06
N ASP A 210 11.57 4.35 -15.31
CA ASP A 210 13.00 4.04 -15.31
C ASP A 210 13.80 4.84 -14.27
N THR A 211 13.11 5.52 -13.35
CA THR A 211 13.72 6.31 -12.29
C THR A 211 13.49 5.68 -10.91
N LYS A 212 14.29 6.07 -9.93
CA LYS A 212 14.21 5.53 -8.57
C LYS A 212 12.82 5.84 -7.95
N TYR A 213 12.17 4.81 -7.42
CA TYR A 213 10.90 4.88 -6.69
C TYR A 213 9.72 5.46 -7.49
N CYS A 214 9.77 5.32 -8.81
CA CYS A 214 8.82 5.96 -9.71
C CYS A 214 7.47 5.24 -9.82
N ASN A 215 7.39 3.95 -9.46
CA ASN A 215 6.21 3.12 -9.68
C ASN A 215 5.14 3.28 -8.59
N VAL A 216 4.69 4.51 -8.32
CA VAL A 216 3.66 4.77 -7.31
C VAL A 216 2.24 4.39 -7.80
N GLU A 217 1.36 4.00 -6.87
CA GLU A 217 -0.02 3.60 -7.19
C GLU A 217 -0.81 4.67 -7.97
N SER A 218 -0.55 5.95 -7.73
CA SER A 218 -1.26 7.04 -8.39
C SER A 218 -1.06 7.11 -9.91
N LEU A 219 -0.09 6.37 -10.45
CA LEU A 219 0.13 6.25 -11.89
C LEU A 219 -0.90 5.36 -12.61
N VAL A 220 -1.57 4.45 -11.89
CA VAL A 220 -2.64 3.62 -12.44
C VAL A 220 -4.02 4.16 -12.02
N PRO A 221 -5.02 4.17 -12.92
CA PRO A 221 -6.35 4.67 -12.59
C PRO A 221 -6.96 3.94 -11.39
N LYS A 222 -7.71 4.67 -10.56
CA LYS A 222 -8.58 4.08 -9.55
C LYS A 222 -9.78 3.44 -10.23
N HIS A 223 -10.17 2.24 -9.79
CA HIS A 223 -11.39 1.58 -10.25
C HIS A 223 -12.53 1.83 -9.28
N CYS A 224 -13.71 2.13 -9.80
CA CYS A 224 -14.97 2.18 -9.05
C CYS A 224 -16.03 1.33 -9.76
N TRP A 225 -17.05 0.90 -9.04
CA TRP A 225 -18.21 0.25 -9.64
C TRP A 225 -19.17 1.28 -10.23
N ASP A 226 -19.71 0.99 -11.42
CA ASP A 226 -20.86 1.69 -11.99
C ASP A 226 -22.18 0.95 -11.71
N ASN A 227 -23.30 1.55 -12.14
CA ASN A 227 -24.64 0.99 -11.96
C ASN A 227 -24.91 -0.34 -12.66
N THR A 228 -24.09 -0.69 -13.65
CA THR A 228 -24.23 -1.94 -14.40
C THR A 228 -23.39 -3.06 -13.79
N GLY A 229 -22.66 -2.77 -12.70
CA GLY A 229 -21.68 -3.69 -12.10
C GLY A 229 -20.38 -3.76 -12.90
N LYS A 230 -20.15 -2.83 -13.84
CA LYS A 230 -18.89 -2.70 -14.57
C LYS A 230 -17.96 -1.71 -13.87
N ILE A 231 -16.71 -1.67 -14.31
CA ILE A 231 -15.68 -0.79 -13.77
C ILE A 231 -15.67 0.52 -14.55
N CYS A 232 -15.83 1.64 -13.85
CA CYS A 232 -15.38 2.94 -14.34
C CYS A 232 -13.98 3.25 -13.78
N LYS A 233 -13.16 3.94 -14.57
CA LYS A 233 -11.78 4.32 -14.22
C LYS A 233 -11.72 5.83 -13.98
N THR A 234 -10.98 6.25 -12.95
CA THR A 234 -10.78 7.66 -12.61
C THR A 234 -9.38 7.94 -12.07
N SER A 235 -9.03 9.21 -11.88
CA SER A 235 -7.76 9.60 -11.30
C SER A 235 -7.67 9.17 -9.83
N PHE A 236 -6.45 9.01 -9.31
CA PHE A 236 -6.20 8.47 -7.97
C PHE A 236 -6.85 9.30 -6.85
N GLU A 237 -6.93 10.62 -6.99
CA GLU A 237 -7.56 11.51 -5.98
C GLU A 237 -9.09 11.58 -6.11
N THR A 238 -9.65 11.09 -7.21
CA THR A 238 -11.10 11.12 -7.43
C THR A 238 -11.76 9.98 -6.66
N PRO A 239 -12.78 10.24 -5.82
CA PRO A 239 -13.43 9.18 -5.07
C PRO A 239 -14.35 8.33 -5.94
N CYS A 240 -14.76 7.20 -5.38
CA CYS A 240 -15.91 6.44 -5.85
C CYS A 240 -17.15 6.86 -5.05
N PHE A 241 -18.34 6.83 -5.64
CA PHE A 241 -19.58 7.21 -4.94
C PHE A 241 -20.67 6.14 -5.04
N VAL A 242 -21.60 6.19 -4.07
CA VAL A 242 -22.93 5.55 -4.09
C VAL A 242 -23.97 6.56 -3.63
N GLU A 243 -24.99 6.79 -4.46
CA GLU A 243 -26.12 7.69 -4.25
C GLU A 243 -27.43 6.90 -4.28
N ARG A 244 -28.37 7.26 -3.41
CA ARG A 244 -29.77 6.79 -3.50
C ARG A 244 -30.60 7.76 -4.32
N MET A 245 -31.22 7.24 -5.37
CA MET A 245 -32.17 7.95 -6.23
C MET A 245 -33.56 8.03 -5.57
N LYS A 246 -34.48 8.81 -6.14
CA LYS A 246 -35.83 9.06 -5.60
C LYS A 246 -36.68 7.81 -5.35
N ASN A 247 -36.43 6.70 -6.02
CA ASN A 247 -37.10 5.42 -5.84
C ASN A 247 -36.27 4.42 -5.00
N ASN A 248 -35.28 4.92 -4.24
CA ASN A 248 -34.29 4.13 -3.50
C ASN A 248 -33.37 3.24 -4.36
N THR A 249 -33.40 3.34 -5.69
CA THR A 249 -32.39 2.66 -6.52
C THR A 249 -31.02 3.30 -6.35
N GLU A 250 -29.98 2.52 -6.57
CA GLU A 250 -28.61 2.97 -6.41
C GLU A 250 -28.09 3.60 -7.70
N ASN A 251 -27.33 4.67 -7.52
CA ASN A 251 -26.50 5.28 -8.53
C ASN A 251 -25.03 5.26 -8.05
N ARG A 252 -24.13 4.65 -8.80
CA ARG A 252 -22.74 4.38 -8.45
C ARG A 252 -21.85 4.85 -9.58
N GLY A 253 -20.67 5.32 -9.23
CA GLY A 253 -19.68 5.63 -10.24
C GLY A 253 -18.42 6.28 -9.69
N CYS A 254 -17.74 6.93 -10.63
CA CYS A 254 -16.51 7.65 -10.44
C CYS A 254 -16.82 9.13 -10.23
N GLY A 255 -16.20 9.76 -9.24
CA GLY A 255 -16.39 11.17 -8.95
C GLY A 255 -16.88 11.43 -7.53
N LYS A 256 -16.95 12.72 -7.22
CA LYS A 256 -17.70 13.19 -6.07
C LYS A 256 -19.17 13.24 -6.44
N CYS A 257 -20.03 12.87 -5.50
CA CYS A 257 -21.44 13.14 -5.63
C CYS A 257 -21.80 14.44 -4.90
N ASN A 258 -22.74 15.19 -5.46
CA ASN A 258 -23.19 16.48 -4.93
C ASN A 258 -24.54 16.37 -4.21
N SER A 259 -25.07 15.16 -4.08
CA SER A 259 -26.37 14.90 -3.47
C SER A 259 -26.24 14.63 -1.98
N THR A 260 -27.25 15.04 -1.22
CA THR A 260 -27.30 14.78 0.22
C THR A 260 -27.64 13.32 0.54
N SER A 261 -28.13 12.54 -0.42
CA SER A 261 -28.38 11.10 -0.28
C SER A 261 -27.24 10.26 -0.89
N CYS A 262 -26.01 10.69 -0.67
CA CYS A 262 -24.83 10.06 -1.25
C CYS A 262 -23.66 9.97 -0.27
N ARG A 263 -22.83 8.95 -0.51
CA ARG A 263 -21.58 8.68 0.19
C ARG A 263 -20.48 8.44 -0.83
N ASP A 264 -19.30 8.95 -0.51
CA ASP A 264 -18.09 8.70 -1.29
C ASP A 264 -17.03 7.92 -0.48
N CYS A 265 -16.03 7.40 -1.18
CA CYS A 265 -14.88 6.72 -0.58
C CYS A 265 -13.65 6.78 -1.47
N GLN A 266 -12.48 6.64 -0.84
CA GLN A 266 -11.20 6.86 -1.50
C GLN A 266 -10.52 5.59 -2.01
N ALA A 267 -10.80 4.42 -1.42
CA ALA A 267 -10.18 3.17 -1.87
C ALA A 267 -10.72 2.72 -3.24
N SER A 268 -9.99 1.87 -3.95
CA SER A 268 -10.52 1.28 -5.18
C SER A 268 -11.71 0.36 -4.86
N ARG A 269 -12.78 0.45 -5.66
CA ARG A 269 -13.97 -0.43 -5.59
C ARG A 269 -14.69 -0.45 -4.25
N CYS A 270 -14.47 0.57 -3.43
CA CYS A 270 -15.07 0.72 -2.12
C CYS A 270 -16.58 1.03 -2.16
N ASN A 271 -17.10 1.45 -3.31
CA ASN A 271 -18.50 1.82 -3.51
C ASN A 271 -19.41 0.61 -3.76
N SER A 272 -19.18 -0.47 -3.00
CA SER A 272 -19.93 -1.73 -3.10
C SER A 272 -21.16 -1.80 -2.17
N TRP A 273 -21.38 -0.80 -1.32
CA TRP A 273 -22.40 -0.82 -0.27
C TRP A 273 -23.83 -0.92 -0.83
N THR A 274 -24.60 -1.87 -0.29
CA THR A 274 -26.01 -2.11 -0.66
C THR A 274 -27.01 -1.68 0.41
N ASP A 275 -26.54 -1.38 1.63
CA ASP A 275 -27.42 -1.25 2.81
C ASP A 275 -27.47 0.19 3.35
N THR A 276 -26.91 1.14 2.61
CA THR A 276 -26.86 2.54 3.00
C THR A 276 -28.14 3.27 2.56
N TYR A 277 -28.92 3.78 3.52
CA TYR A 277 -30.11 4.61 3.27
C TYR A 277 -29.93 6.01 3.89
N TYR A 278 -30.81 6.95 3.53
CA TYR A 278 -30.72 8.33 4.00
C TYR A 278 -32.07 8.87 4.44
N CYS A 279 -32.13 9.41 5.66
CA CYS A 279 -33.31 10.07 6.22
C CYS A 279 -32.98 11.52 6.57
N LYS A 280 -33.99 12.41 6.54
CA LYS A 280 -33.86 13.69 7.24
C LYS A 280 -33.66 13.42 8.72
N SER A 281 -32.76 14.16 9.34
CA SER A 281 -32.46 14.00 10.77
C SER A 281 -32.05 15.32 11.39
N VAL A 282 -32.47 15.55 12.63
CA VAL A 282 -32.08 16.73 13.42
C VAL A 282 -30.60 16.66 13.82
N GLU A 283 -30.07 15.44 13.99
CA GLU A 283 -28.68 15.18 14.39
C GLU A 283 -27.78 14.87 13.18
N GLY A 284 -28.35 14.92 11.97
CA GLY A 284 -27.65 14.62 10.72
C GLY A 284 -26.80 15.78 10.21
N ILE A 285 -25.72 15.46 9.49
CA ILE A 285 -24.90 16.45 8.79
C ILE A 285 -25.75 17.10 7.70
N ASN A 286 -25.83 18.43 7.69
CA ASN A 286 -26.72 19.19 6.78
C ASN A 286 -28.19 18.72 6.84
N GLY A 287 -28.64 18.23 8.00
CA GLY A 287 -30.01 17.75 8.20
C GLY A 287 -30.28 16.35 7.63
N VAL A 288 -29.23 15.59 7.27
CA VAL A 288 -29.34 14.23 6.72
C VAL A 288 -28.47 13.25 7.51
N LYS A 289 -29.02 12.05 7.73
CA LYS A 289 -28.35 10.97 8.44
C LYS A 289 -28.34 9.71 7.60
N GLU A 290 -27.20 9.03 7.59
CA GLU A 290 -27.04 7.69 7.02
C GLU A 290 -27.70 6.66 7.95
N CYS A 291 -28.52 5.78 7.38
CA CYS A 291 -29.34 4.82 8.11
C CYS A 291 -29.07 3.40 7.60
N ASN A 292 -28.99 2.45 8.53
CA ASN A 292 -28.82 1.02 8.23
C ASN A 292 -30.15 0.34 7.79
N LYS A 293 -31.25 1.10 7.77
CA LYS A 293 -32.58 0.65 7.36
C LYS A 293 -33.23 1.73 6.52
N LYS A 294 -34.08 1.31 5.59
CA LYS A 294 -34.82 2.20 4.67
C LYS A 294 -35.92 3.03 5.34
N ASP A 295 -36.35 2.63 6.53
CA ASP A 295 -37.43 3.31 7.24
C ASP A 295 -36.93 4.65 7.79
N CYS A 296 -37.67 5.71 7.52
CA CYS A 296 -37.50 7.04 8.08
C CYS A 296 -38.78 7.44 8.79
N TYR A 297 -38.69 8.20 9.88
CA TYR A 297 -39.86 8.74 10.54
C TYR A 297 -39.80 10.25 10.72
N ILE A 298 -40.98 10.84 10.82
CA ILE A 298 -41.20 12.24 11.17
C ILE A 298 -42.24 12.31 12.28
N ILE A 299 -41.98 13.17 13.26
CA ILE A 299 -42.86 13.50 14.37
C ILE A 299 -43.26 14.96 14.24
N LYS A 300 -44.55 15.23 14.38
CA LYS A 300 -45.08 16.59 14.52
C LYS A 300 -45.28 16.89 15.99
N LEU A 301 -44.50 17.84 16.49
CA LEU A 301 -44.52 18.34 17.84
C LEU A 301 -45.50 19.53 17.91
N ASN A 302 -46.42 19.51 18.86
CA ASN A 302 -47.46 20.53 19.01
C ASN A 302 -46.90 21.97 19.02
N LYS A 303 -47.67 22.89 18.42
CA LYS A 303 -47.38 24.31 18.16
C LYS A 303 -46.55 25.00 19.25
N VAL A 304 -45.53 25.75 18.82
CA VAL A 304 -44.93 26.85 19.57
C VAL A 304 -45.30 28.13 18.81
N GLY A 305 -46.24 28.91 19.32
CA GLY A 305 -46.78 30.07 18.61
C GLY A 305 -47.59 29.69 17.35
N ASN A 306 -47.29 30.30 16.19
CA ASN A 306 -48.02 30.06 14.94
C ASN A 306 -47.47 28.92 14.05
N HIS A 307 -46.32 28.33 14.39
CA HIS A 307 -45.67 27.30 13.57
C HIS A 307 -45.66 25.93 14.27
N ASN A 308 -45.78 24.87 13.46
CA ASN A 308 -45.59 23.49 13.91
C ASN A 308 -44.09 23.21 14.02
N GLU A 309 -43.68 22.47 15.06
CA GLU A 309 -42.32 21.99 15.19
C GLU A 309 -42.26 20.52 14.74
N TYR A 310 -41.16 20.11 14.11
CA TYR A 310 -40.98 18.74 13.65
C TYR A 310 -39.68 18.13 14.16
N TYR A 311 -39.69 16.81 14.27
CA TYR A 311 -38.52 15.99 14.54
C TYR A 311 -38.44 14.86 13.52
N TYR A 312 -37.23 14.53 13.07
CA TYR A 312 -36.98 13.60 11.99
C TYR A 312 -35.82 12.70 12.39
N ASP A 313 -35.90 11.39 12.12
CA ASP A 313 -34.76 10.48 12.24
C ASP A 313 -34.94 9.18 11.44
N CYS A 314 -33.90 8.34 11.46
CA CYS A 314 -33.93 6.96 10.95
C CYS A 314 -34.85 6.07 11.80
N GLY A 315 -35.55 5.15 11.14
CA GLY A 315 -36.30 4.07 11.78
C GLY A 315 -37.82 4.20 11.60
N LYS A 316 -38.53 3.49 12.45
CA LYS A 316 -39.99 3.40 12.45
C LYS A 316 -40.60 4.30 13.50
N CYS A 317 -41.86 4.62 13.30
CA CYS A 317 -42.64 5.22 14.36
C CYS A 317 -42.70 4.26 15.58
N PRO A 318 -42.54 4.76 16.81
CA PRO A 318 -42.68 3.90 17.99
C PRO A 318 -44.03 3.21 18.06
N VAL A 319 -44.12 2.03 18.67
CA VAL A 319 -45.38 1.24 18.66
C VAL A 319 -46.43 1.81 19.61
N ASN A 320 -45.99 2.45 20.70
CA ASN A 320 -46.86 3.09 21.69
C ASN A 320 -46.25 4.42 22.17
N ASN A 321 -47.03 5.19 22.93
CA ASN A 321 -46.57 6.48 23.47
C ASN A 321 -45.62 6.32 24.67
N GLU A 322 -45.56 5.15 25.30
CA GLU A 322 -44.58 4.85 26.35
C GLU A 322 -43.14 4.85 25.82
N PHE A 323 -42.92 4.43 24.58
CA PHE A 323 -41.59 4.52 23.97
C PHE A 323 -41.07 5.97 23.86
N PHE A 324 -41.94 6.97 23.76
CA PHE A 324 -41.53 8.37 23.79
C PHE A 324 -41.08 8.81 25.19
N LYS A 325 -41.64 8.20 26.26
CA LYS A 325 -41.21 8.46 27.64
C LYS A 325 -39.79 7.94 27.91
N ASN A 326 -39.44 6.82 27.30
CA ASN A 326 -38.19 6.10 27.52
C ASN A 326 -37.23 6.16 26.32
N THR A 327 -37.36 7.16 25.45
CA THR A 327 -36.47 7.28 24.29
C THR A 327 -35.03 7.52 24.73
N SER A 328 -34.09 6.76 24.18
CA SER A 328 -32.66 6.95 24.40
C SER A 328 -32.08 8.10 23.56
N ASN A 329 -32.85 8.66 22.62
CA ASN A 329 -32.41 9.81 21.85
C ASN A 329 -32.54 11.09 22.68
N VAL A 330 -31.39 11.65 23.09
CA VAL A 330 -31.30 12.83 23.97
C VAL A 330 -31.90 14.08 23.34
N SER A 331 -31.79 14.25 22.03
CA SER A 331 -32.38 15.40 21.32
C SER A 331 -33.90 15.31 21.30
N LEU A 332 -34.44 14.12 21.01
CA LEU A 332 -35.88 13.87 21.05
C LEU A 332 -36.43 14.02 22.48
N SER A 333 -35.77 13.44 23.49
CA SER A 333 -36.26 13.49 24.88
C SER A 333 -36.38 14.94 25.38
N LYS A 334 -35.40 15.80 25.07
CA LYS A 334 -35.46 17.24 25.37
C LYS A 334 -36.66 17.93 24.73
N LYS A 335 -36.99 17.62 23.47
CA LYS A 335 -38.14 18.21 22.77
C LYS A 335 -39.50 17.71 23.28
N LEU A 336 -39.53 16.56 23.95
CA LEU A 336 -40.74 15.97 24.51
C LEU A 336 -41.07 16.47 25.93
N VAL A 337 -40.13 17.11 26.62
CA VAL A 337 -40.36 17.65 27.97
C VAL A 337 -41.55 18.62 27.97
N GLY A 338 -42.53 18.36 28.83
CA GLY A 338 -43.74 19.19 28.97
C GLY A 338 -44.77 19.06 27.83
N LYS A 339 -44.58 18.14 26.89
CA LYS A 339 -45.55 17.87 25.81
C LYS A 339 -46.50 16.72 26.18
N ASN A 340 -47.75 16.83 25.75
CA ASN A 340 -48.72 15.72 25.85
C ASN A 340 -48.41 14.66 24.78
N LEU A 341 -47.84 13.53 25.18
CA LEU A 341 -47.44 12.44 24.28
C LEU A 341 -48.63 11.84 23.50
N ASN A 342 -49.84 11.95 24.03
CA ASN A 342 -51.06 11.45 23.40
C ASN A 342 -51.56 12.32 22.24
N GLU A 343 -50.88 13.41 21.94
CA GLU A 343 -51.21 14.32 20.83
C GLU A 343 -50.12 14.34 19.74
N ILE A 344 -49.07 13.54 19.91
CA ILE A 344 -47.91 13.55 19.03
C ILE A 344 -48.18 12.66 17.83
N GLN A 345 -48.27 13.28 16.65
CA GLN A 345 -48.44 12.54 15.40
C GLN A 345 -47.09 12.06 14.88
N CYS A 346 -47.03 10.81 14.46
CA CYS A 346 -45.86 10.22 13.85
C CYS A 346 -46.23 9.52 12.55
N ALA A 347 -45.43 9.75 11.50
CA ALA A 347 -45.52 9.03 10.25
C ALA A 347 -44.18 8.44 9.85
N GLU A 348 -44.22 7.23 9.27
CA GLU A 348 -43.05 6.53 8.74
C GLU A 348 -43.14 6.38 7.22
N CYS A 349 -42.00 6.38 6.55
CA CYS A 349 -41.89 6.24 5.11
C CYS A 349 -40.63 5.46 4.73
N ASN A 350 -40.66 4.78 3.58
CA ASN A 350 -39.56 3.92 3.13
C ASN A 350 -39.40 3.85 1.60
N ASN A 351 -40.12 4.69 0.84
CA ASN A 351 -40.17 4.62 -0.62
C ASN A 351 -39.05 5.43 -1.31
N SER A 352 -38.51 6.44 -0.64
CA SER A 352 -37.46 7.32 -1.19
C SER A 352 -36.47 7.72 -0.09
N PRO A 353 -35.23 8.12 -0.44
CA PRO A 353 -34.37 8.80 0.50
C PRO A 353 -35.02 10.12 0.92
N LEU A 354 -34.76 10.54 2.15
CA LEU A 354 -35.23 11.82 2.71
C LEU A 354 -36.77 11.99 2.64
N CYS A 355 -37.52 10.89 2.64
CA CYS A 355 -38.98 10.88 2.45
C CYS A 355 -39.74 11.54 3.61
N ASN A 356 -39.15 11.56 4.80
CA ASN A 356 -39.73 12.05 6.04
C ASN A 356 -39.74 13.59 6.05
N THR A 357 -40.66 14.17 5.28
CA THR A 357 -40.80 15.62 5.11
C THR A 357 -42.07 16.14 5.78
N GLU A 358 -42.13 17.44 6.07
CA GLU A 358 -43.37 18.08 6.58
C GLU A 358 -44.53 17.84 5.61
N LYS A 359 -44.30 18.02 4.31
CA LYS A 359 -45.30 17.72 3.27
C LYS A 359 -45.76 16.26 3.30
N PHE A 360 -44.91 15.33 3.71
CA PHE A 360 -45.28 13.92 3.84
C PHE A 360 -46.25 13.72 5.01
N ILE A 361 -45.94 14.21 6.21
CA ILE A 361 -46.80 14.00 7.38
C ILE A 361 -48.15 14.73 7.26
N GLU A 362 -48.18 15.93 6.68
CA GLU A 362 -49.42 16.69 6.48
C GLU A 362 -50.38 16.05 5.46
N LYS A 363 -49.88 15.14 4.62
CA LYS A 363 -50.70 14.36 3.67
C LYS A 363 -51.23 13.05 4.24
N GLN A 364 -50.77 12.63 5.42
CA GLN A 364 -51.20 11.36 6.00
C GLN A 364 -52.57 11.48 6.65
N LEU A 365 -53.32 10.38 6.64
CA LEU A 365 -54.60 10.27 7.31
C LEU A 365 -54.40 9.92 8.79
N PHE A 366 -54.91 10.74 9.70
CA PHE A 366 -54.97 10.46 11.13
C PHE A 366 -56.43 10.44 11.58
N CYS A 367 -56.84 9.39 12.30
CA CYS A 367 -58.22 9.20 12.76
C CYS A 367 -58.48 9.84 14.13
N LEU A 368 -59.74 10.09 14.50
CA LEU A 368 -60.11 10.36 15.89
C LEU A 368 -60.27 9.04 16.64
N GLU A 369 -59.80 8.98 17.88
CA GLU A 369 -59.86 7.80 18.75
C GLU A 369 -60.56 8.15 20.07
N LYS A 370 -61.04 7.13 20.80
CA LYS A 370 -61.49 7.32 22.19
C LYS A 370 -60.28 7.19 23.12
N SER A 371 -60.20 8.07 24.12
CA SER A 371 -59.26 7.89 25.25
C SER A 371 -59.48 6.54 25.95
N GLU A 372 -58.48 6.04 26.68
CA GLU A 372 -58.56 4.77 27.45
C GLU A 372 -59.81 4.67 28.34
N ASN A 373 -60.31 5.79 28.88
CA ASN A 373 -61.51 5.83 29.73
C ASN A 373 -62.83 6.01 28.95
N GLY A 374 -62.79 6.01 27.61
CA GLY A 374 -63.96 6.02 26.72
C GLY A 374 -64.75 7.34 26.64
N THR A 375 -64.45 8.33 27.49
CA THR A 375 -65.25 9.55 27.66
C THR A 375 -64.83 10.73 26.79
N LYS A 376 -63.58 10.77 26.28
CA LYS A 376 -63.06 11.88 25.47
C LYS A 376 -62.59 11.43 24.10
N LEU A 377 -62.89 12.22 23.06
CA LEU A 377 -62.29 12.08 21.74
C LEU A 377 -60.86 12.66 21.77
N ILE A 378 -59.90 11.87 21.29
CA ILE A 378 -58.50 12.25 21.13
C ILE A 378 -58.11 12.17 19.65
N LYS A 379 -57.08 12.94 19.25
CA LYS A 379 -56.50 12.83 17.91
C LYS A 379 -55.60 11.60 17.87
N GLY A 380 -55.84 10.70 16.93
CA GLY A 380 -54.99 9.54 16.68
C GLY A 380 -53.56 9.98 16.36
N THR A 381 -52.61 9.30 16.97
CA THR A 381 -51.18 9.60 16.88
C THR A 381 -50.49 8.88 15.72
N ARG A 382 -51.20 7.94 15.07
CA ARG A 382 -50.69 7.06 14.02
C ARG A 382 -51.43 7.24 12.70
N VAL A 383 -50.70 6.98 11.61
CA VAL A 383 -51.25 6.99 10.26
C VAL A 383 -52.25 5.83 10.10
N CYS A 384 -53.48 6.16 9.71
CA CYS A 384 -54.51 5.20 9.32
C CYS A 384 -54.25 4.75 7.87
N LYS A 385 -54.42 3.45 7.59
CA LYS A 385 -54.11 2.88 6.27
C LYS A 385 -54.93 3.51 5.13
N ASP A 386 -56.25 3.49 5.24
CA ASP A 386 -57.13 3.91 4.13
C ASP A 386 -58.28 4.83 4.57
N LYS A 387 -59.02 4.48 5.64
CA LYS A 387 -60.22 5.20 6.08
C LYS A 387 -60.35 5.25 7.59
N CYS A 388 -60.92 6.33 8.10
CA CYS A 388 -61.46 6.40 9.46
C CYS A 388 -62.85 5.74 9.47
N PHE A 389 -63.19 4.98 10.50
CA PHE A 389 -64.54 4.44 10.67
C PHE A 389 -65.12 4.84 12.03
N VAL A 390 -66.45 4.91 12.09
CA VAL A 390 -67.21 5.04 13.33
C VAL A 390 -68.27 3.94 13.26
N TRP A 391 -68.32 3.10 14.29
CA TRP A 391 -69.30 2.03 14.39
C TRP A 391 -70.00 2.11 15.74
N ARG A 392 -71.29 1.79 15.76
CA ARG A 392 -72.11 1.70 16.98
C ARG A 392 -72.64 0.28 17.07
N ASP A 393 -72.24 -0.44 18.11
CA ASP A 393 -72.79 -1.75 18.42
C ASP A 393 -74.25 -1.60 18.88
N LEU A 394 -75.15 -2.36 18.26
CA LEU A 394 -76.58 -2.35 18.58
C LEU A 394 -76.92 -3.32 19.74
N THR A 395 -75.96 -4.07 20.29
CA THR A 395 -76.26 -5.18 21.23
C THR A 395 -76.10 -4.90 22.72
N SER A 396 -75.69 -3.70 23.16
CA SER A 396 -75.59 -3.39 24.60
C SER A 396 -76.80 -2.64 25.16
N TRP A 397 -77.97 -3.28 25.11
CA TRP A 397 -79.11 -2.92 25.97
C TRP A 397 -79.52 -4.11 26.85
N LYS A 398 -78.56 -4.61 27.63
CA LYS A 398 -78.77 -5.29 28.93
C LYS A 398 -77.42 -5.43 29.62
N GLY A 399 -77.34 -4.97 30.86
CA GLY A 399 -76.10 -4.93 31.62
C GLY A 399 -75.55 -6.32 31.90
N THR A 400 -74.33 -6.58 31.44
CA THR A 400 -73.26 -7.24 32.21
C THR A 400 -71.94 -6.97 31.50
N ILE A 401 -70.94 -6.53 32.24
CA ILE A 401 -69.56 -6.40 31.76
C ILE A 401 -69.01 -7.81 31.56
N GLN A 402 -68.66 -8.16 30.32
CA GLN A 402 -67.78 -9.28 30.05
C GLN A 402 -66.67 -8.78 29.12
N ILE A 403 -65.44 -8.85 29.63
CA ILE A 403 -64.21 -8.65 28.85
C ILE A 403 -63.96 -9.94 28.05
N PRO A 404 -63.68 -9.86 26.74
CA PRO A 404 -62.87 -10.86 26.09
C PRO A 404 -61.53 -10.25 25.65
N GLY A 405 -60.46 -10.72 26.29
CA GLY A 405 -59.12 -10.60 25.76
C GLY A 405 -58.93 -11.48 24.52
N ASN A 406 -57.93 -11.09 23.73
CA ASN A 406 -57.25 -11.86 22.70
C ASN A 406 -58.12 -12.40 21.54
N LEU A 407 -58.21 -11.62 20.47
CA LEU A 407 -58.31 -12.16 19.11
C LEU A 407 -56.93 -12.09 18.44
N ILE A 408 -56.17 -13.15 18.70
CA ILE A 408 -55.09 -13.61 17.85
C ILE A 408 -55.69 -14.00 16.50
N ASN A 409 -55.10 -13.49 15.42
CA ASN A 409 -55.28 -13.96 14.05
C ASN A 409 -55.37 -15.50 13.98
N ARG A 410 -56.49 -16.02 13.50
CA ARG A 410 -56.50 -17.26 12.72
C ARG A 410 -57.11 -16.92 11.38
N GLY A 411 -56.25 -16.85 10.36
CA GLY A 411 -56.69 -16.71 8.98
C GLY A 411 -57.38 -17.97 8.50
N MET A 412 -58.21 -17.81 7.46
CA MET A 412 -58.44 -18.75 6.36
C MET A 412 -59.43 -18.13 5.35
N PRO A 413 -59.57 -18.67 4.12
CA PRO A 413 -59.11 -18.02 2.89
C PRO A 413 -60.26 -17.61 1.96
N PHE A 414 -59.92 -16.87 0.90
CA PHE A 414 -60.57 -16.95 -0.41
C PHE A 414 -59.50 -17.06 -1.49
#